data_AF-A0A837DSE4-F1
#
_entry.id   AF-A0A837DSE4-F1
#
_cell.length_a   1.000
_cell.length_b   1.000
_cell.length_c   1.000
_cell.angle_alpha   90.00
_cell.angle_beta   90.00
_cell.angle_gamma   90.00
#
_symmetry.space_group_name_H-M   'P 1'
#
loop_
_entity.id
_entity.type
_entity.pdbx_description
1 polymer ?
#
loop_
_entity_poly.entity_id
_entity_poly.type
_entity_poly.pdbx_seq_one_letter_code
_entity_poly.pdbx_strand_id
1 'polypeptide(L)' 'MRRTSFVTTLIANTKGEGKGGDEFWEKAEKLLYSALIGYIHYEAPIEEQNFTTLLEMINVMEVREDD' A
#
# COMPACT_ATOMS: atom_id res chain seq x y z
N MET A 1 8.05 19.02 15.00
CA MET A 1 8.34 18.35 13.72
C MET A 1 7.32 17.22 13.55
N ARG A 2 6.26 17.39 12.73
CA ARG A 2 5.30 16.29 12.49
C ARG A 2 5.99 15.26 11.59
N ARG A 3 6.25 14.06 12.13
CA ARG A 3 6.68 12.91 11.33
C ARG A 3 5.43 12.33 10.66
N THR A 4 5.20 12.68 9.40
CA THR A 4 4.20 12.00 8.56
C THR A 4 4.74 10.61 8.22
N SER A 5 3.92 9.57 8.40
CA SER A 5 4.34 8.20 8.08
C SER A 5 4.38 7.99 6.57
N PHE A 6 5.25 7.10 6.09
CA PHE A 6 5.37 6.74 4.68
C PHE A 6 4.02 6.36 4.05
N VAL A 7 3.20 5.62 4.79
CA VAL A 7 1.82 5.25 4.41
C VAL A 7 0.92 6.48 4.23
N THR A 8 1.10 7.51 5.07
CA THR A 8 0.35 8.77 4.94
C THR A 8 0.74 9.51 3.66
N THR A 9 2.01 9.44 3.25
CA THR A 9 2.51 10.05 2.02
C THR A 9 1.97 9.33 0.78
N LEU A 10 1.92 8.00 0.79
CA LEU A 10 1.42 7.21 -0.35
C LEU A 10 -0.07 7.51 -0.61
N ILE A 11 -0.89 7.50 0.45
CA ILE A 11 -2.33 7.77 0.39
C ILE A 11 -2.63 9.22 -0.02
N ALA A 12 -1.79 10.17 0.39
CA ALA A 12 -1.94 11.55 -0.03
C ALA A 12 -1.71 11.75 -1.55
N ASN A 13 -0.91 10.89 -2.19
CA ASN A 13 -0.56 11.00 -3.61
C ASN A 13 -1.52 10.24 -4.55
N THR A 14 -2.45 9.43 -4.04
CA THR A 14 -3.47 8.72 -4.84
C THR A 14 -4.87 9.34 -4.76
N LYS A 15 -5.07 10.35 -3.89
CA LYS A 15 -6.31 11.12 -3.87
C LYS A 15 -6.34 12.10 -5.05
N GLY A 16 -7.07 11.76 -6.11
CA GLY A 16 -7.52 12.74 -7.11
C GLY A 16 -8.45 13.78 -6.49
N GLU A 17 -8.78 14.86 -7.21
CA GLU A 17 -9.63 15.99 -6.76
C GLU A 17 -11.08 15.62 -6.36
N GLY A 18 -11.42 14.32 -6.36
CA GLY A 18 -12.70 13.79 -5.91
C GLY A 18 -12.79 13.68 -4.39
N LYS A 19 -14.01 13.89 -3.86
CA LYS A 19 -14.37 13.77 -2.44
C LYS A 19 -13.70 12.51 -1.85
N GLY A 20 -12.87 12.72 -0.81
CA GLY A 20 -12.08 11.69 -0.17
C GLY A 20 -12.87 10.40 0.01
N GLY A 21 -12.28 9.29 -0.45
CA GLY A 21 -12.88 7.96 -0.35
C GLY A 21 -13.33 7.67 1.08
N ASP A 22 -14.41 6.92 1.22
CA ASP A 22 -14.98 6.49 2.50
C ASP A 22 -13.86 6.10 3.49
N GLU A 23 -14.00 6.49 4.77
CA GLU A 23 -13.03 6.21 5.83
C GLU A 23 -12.72 4.70 5.92
N PHE A 24 -13.68 3.86 5.54
CA PHE A 24 -13.49 2.43 5.38
C PHE A 24 -12.39 2.08 4.37
N TRP A 25 -12.43 2.62 3.16
CA TRP A 25 -11.46 2.33 2.10
C TRP A 25 -10.07 2.83 2.47
N GLU A 26 -9.98 4.03 3.06
CA GLU A 26 -8.70 4.56 3.54
C GLU A 26 -8.09 3.71 4.66
N LYS A 27 -8.92 3.14 5.55
CA LYS A 27 -8.45 2.24 6.62
C LYS A 27 -8.04 0.87 6.06
N ALA A 28 -8.81 0.32 5.13
CA ALA A 28 -8.52 -0.95 4.48
C ALA A 28 -7.18 -0.89 3.73
N GLU A 29 -6.96 0.17 2.96
CA GLU A 29 -5.72 0.40 2.22
C GLU A 29 -4.50 0.51 3.17
N LYS A 30 -4.62 1.28 4.27
CA LYS A 30 -3.56 1.37 5.30
C LYS A 30 -3.22 0.02 5.91
N LEU A 31 -4.24 -0.78 6.19
CA LEU A 31 -4.06 -2.09 6.80
C LEU A 31 -3.36 -3.05 5.84
N LEU A 32 -3.77 -3.05 4.56
CA LEU A 32 -3.14 -3.85 3.51
C LEU A 32 -1.66 -3.50 3.35
N TYR A 33 -1.30 -2.23 3.19
CA TYR A 33 0.10 -1.82 3.06
C TYR A 33 0.92 -2.15 4.31
N SER A 34 0.34 -2.01 5.50
CA SER A 34 1.03 -2.34 6.74
C SER A 34 1.32 -3.84 6.85
N ALA A 35 0.37 -4.68 6.44
CA ALA A 35 0.54 -6.13 6.40
C ALA A 35 1.61 -6.56 5.38
N LEU A 36 1.56 -6.00 4.15
CA LEU A 36 2.51 -6.32 3.09
C LEU A 36 3.93 -5.86 3.42
N ILE A 37 4.10 -4.64 3.93
CA ILE A 37 5.42 -4.14 4.36
C ILE A 37 5.95 -4.97 5.53
N GLY A 38 5.09 -5.34 6.48
CA GLY A 38 5.46 -6.24 7.57
C GLY A 38 5.96 -7.59 7.05
N TYR A 39 5.20 -8.21 6.14
CA TYR A 39 5.58 -9.47 5.50
C TYR A 39 6.93 -9.36 4.77
N ILE A 40 7.11 -8.34 3.92
CA ILE A 40 8.38 -8.11 3.21
C ILE A 40 9.53 -7.95 4.20
N HIS A 41 9.34 -7.20 5.29
CA HIS A 41 10.40 -6.94 6.24
C HIS A 41 10.84 -8.17 7.04
N TYR A 42 9.89 -9.04 7.42
CA TYR A 42 10.17 -10.18 8.28
C TYR A 42 10.47 -11.48 7.52
N GLU A 43 9.90 -11.66 6.32
CA GLU A 43 9.97 -12.93 5.59
C GLU A 43 10.76 -12.83 4.27
N ALA A 44 10.85 -11.65 3.63
CA ALA A 44 11.54 -11.53 2.35
C ALA A 44 13.06 -11.38 2.50
N PRO A 45 13.85 -11.89 1.54
CA PRO A 45 15.29 -11.64 1.45
C PRO A 45 15.61 -10.14 1.46
N ILE A 46 16.78 -9.77 1.99
CA ILE A 46 17.14 -8.36 2.21
C ILE A 46 17.16 -7.54 0.91
N GLU A 47 17.53 -8.17 -0.20
CA GLU A 47 17.53 -7.63 -1.56
C GLU A 47 16.11 -7.31 -2.06
N GLU A 48 15.10 -8.02 -1.55
CA GLU A 48 13.68 -7.86 -1.89
C GLU A 48 12.94 -6.92 -0.92
N GLN A 49 13.59 -6.40 0.12
CA GLN A 49 12.99 -5.44 1.06
C GLN A 49 12.92 -4.01 0.50
N ASN A 50 12.23 -3.86 -0.63
CA ASN A 50 12.16 -2.64 -1.40
C ASN A 50 10.75 -2.37 -1.96
N PHE A 51 10.56 -1.18 -2.53
CA PHE A 51 9.25 -0.77 -3.07
C PHE A 51 8.82 -1.51 -4.33
N THR A 52 9.77 -2.03 -5.13
CA THR A 52 9.45 -2.82 -6.32
C THR A 52 8.67 -4.07 -5.92
N THR A 53 9.15 -4.80 -4.91
CA THR A 53 8.46 -6.00 -4.38
C THR A 53 7.06 -5.67 -3.87
N LEU A 54 6.89 -4.55 -3.14
CA LEU A 54 5.56 -4.12 -2.68
C LEU A 54 4.59 -3.87 -3.84
N LEU A 55 5.06 -3.21 -4.91
CA LEU A 55 4.25 -2.93 -6.09
C LEU A 55 3.89 -4.21 -6.86
N GLU A 56 4.83 -5.15 -6.97
CA GLU A 56 4.58 -6.46 -7.57
C GLU A 56 3.49 -7.24 -6.82
N MET A 57 3.56 -7.27 -5.47
CA MET A 57 2.54 -7.91 -4.65
C MET A 57 1.15 -7.28 -4.85
N ILE A 58 1.07 -5.95 -4.99
CA ILE A 58 -0.19 -5.25 -5.26
C ILE A 58 -0.72 -5.60 -6.66
N ASN A 59 0.15 -5.62 -7.68
CA ASN A 59 -0.24 -5.97 -9.05
C ASN A 59 -0.77 -7.40 -9.16
N VAL A 60 -0.23 -8.35 -8.37
CA VAL A 60 -0.72 -9.74 -8.34
C VAL A 60 -2.10 -9.85 -7.69
N MET A 61 -2.48 -8.89 -6.84
CA MET A 61 -3.83 -8.84 -6.22
C MET A 61 -4.89 -8.26 -7.15
N GLU A 62 -4.49 -7.67 -8.29
CA GLU A 62 -5.43 -7.17 -9.30
C GLU A 62 -6.10 -8.36 -10.01
N VAL A 63 -7.37 -8.60 -9.69
CA VAL A 63 -8.23 -9.55 -10.42
C VAL A 63 -8.84 -8.81 -11.61
N ARG A 64 -8.66 -9.35 -12.82
CA ARG A 64 -9.28 -8.81 -14.04
C ARG A 64 -10.65 -9.44 -14.23
N GLU A 65 -11.62 -8.64 -14.67
CA GLU A 65 -13.03 -9.04 -14.83
C GLU A 65 -13.29 -10.03 -16.01
N ASP A 66 -12.24 -10.45 -16.72
CA ASP A 66 -12.32 -11.37 -17.86
C ASP A 66 -12.17 -12.87 -17.48
N ASP A 67 -12.09 -13.19 -16.18
CA ASP A 67 -12.17 -14.56 -15.61
C ASP A 67 -13.36 -14.72 -14.63
#